data_AF-A0A3C0PEP5-F1
#
_entry.id   AF-A0A3C0PEP5-F1
#
_cell.length_a   1.000
_cell.length_b   1.000
_cell.length_c   1.000
_cell.angle_alpha   90.00
_cell.angle_beta   90.00
_cell.angle_gamma   90.00
#
_symmetry.space_group_name_H-M   'P 1'
#
loop_
_entity.id
_entity.type
_entity.pdbx_description
1 polymer ?
#
loop_
_entity_poly.entity_id
_entity_poly.type
_entity_poly.pdbx_seq_one_letter_code
_entity_poly.pdbx_strand_id
1 'polypeptide(L)'
;MIECIEINLLPATYRIHKKTIKLKRSVVYPLLIVVFMGFCAFIATFNVDSQISQLKSDIRHTDESIKKNMPIKDEIAKIKENRQTVESKIAALEKIDIDRAEWVRLMEVICHKMPEFTWLVSCEQKDSVLVVEGRTFSLQQVADLMTGLSGGPSIKSVELSGIEEKDEAKTFSFTISCKLNSNGAPQGGKK
;
A
#
# COMPACT_ATOMS: atom_id res chain seq x y z
N MET A 1 -45.82 -71.63 -72.30
CA MET A 1 -45.64 -70.36 -71.57
C MET A 1 -46.97 -69.65 -71.61
N ILE A 2 -47.70 -69.66 -70.50
CA ILE A 2 -48.97 -68.96 -70.37
C ILE A 2 -48.66 -67.78 -69.46
N GLU A 3 -48.67 -66.57 -70.02
CA GLU A 3 -48.56 -65.36 -69.23
C GLU A 3 -49.86 -65.16 -68.47
N CYS A 4 -49.78 -65.25 -67.15
CA CYS A 4 -50.93 -65.02 -66.28
C CYS A 4 -51.23 -63.52 -66.26
N ILE A 5 -52.41 -63.15 -66.76
CA ILE A 5 -52.91 -61.78 -66.71
C ILE A 5 -53.52 -61.57 -65.32
N GLU A 6 -52.78 -60.95 -64.41
CA GLU A 6 -53.29 -60.47 -63.13
C GLU A 6 -54.14 -59.22 -63.36
N ILE A 7 -55.46 -59.41 -63.51
CA ILE A 7 -56.41 -58.30 -63.47
C ILE A 7 -56.79 -58.03 -62.02
N ASN A 8 -56.49 -56.81 -61.57
CA ASN A 8 -56.93 -56.31 -60.29
C ASN A 8 -58.46 -56.11 -60.31
N LEU A 9 -59.18 -57.11 -59.80
CA LEU A 9 -60.65 -57.20 -59.74
C LEU A 9 -61.27 -56.39 -58.59
N LEU A 10 -60.53 -55.51 -57.91
CA LEU A 10 -61.13 -54.66 -56.88
C LEU A 10 -62.18 -53.72 -57.52
N PRO A 11 -63.44 -53.74 -57.02
CA PRO A 11 -64.49 -52.83 -57.49
C PRO A 11 -64.02 -51.38 -57.38
N ALA A 12 -64.42 -50.53 -58.32
CA ALA A 12 -64.00 -49.12 -58.37
C ALA A 12 -64.28 -48.36 -57.05
N THR A 13 -65.25 -48.81 -56.26
CA THR A 13 -65.62 -48.28 -54.94
C THR A 13 -64.59 -48.56 -53.83
N TYR A 14 -63.75 -49.59 -53.95
CA TYR A 14 -62.73 -49.97 -52.96
C TYR A 14 -61.29 -49.61 -53.39
N ARG A 15 -61.11 -48.92 -54.53
CA ARG A 15 -59.80 -48.37 -54.89
C ARG A 15 -59.48 -47.19 -53.98
N ILE A 16 -58.58 -47.42 -53.02
CA ILE A 16 -58.00 -46.38 -52.15
C ILE A 16 -57.28 -45.37 -53.06
N HIS A 17 -57.98 -44.32 -53.46
CA HIS A 17 -57.36 -43.19 -54.13
C HIS A 17 -56.45 -42.54 -53.09
N LYS A 18 -55.13 -42.71 -53.24
CA LYS A 18 -54.18 -41.85 -52.54
C LYS A 18 -54.57 -40.43 -52.93
N LYS A 19 -55.16 -39.68 -51.99
CA LYS A 19 -55.46 -38.26 -52.17
C LYS A 19 -54.12 -37.57 -52.39
N THR A 20 -53.72 -37.44 -53.65
CA THR A 20 -52.60 -36.58 -54.01
C THR A 20 -53.10 -35.18 -53.73
N ILE A 21 -52.71 -34.62 -52.59
CA ILE A 21 -53.02 -33.24 -52.25
C ILE A 21 -52.40 -32.39 -53.35
N LYS A 22 -53.22 -31.91 -54.29
CA LYS A 22 -52.80 -30.97 -55.32
C LYS A 22 -52.67 -29.61 -54.63
N LEU A 23 -51.55 -29.43 -53.95
CA LEU A 23 -51.23 -28.18 -53.27
C LEU A 23 -51.16 -27.10 -54.35
N LYS A 24 -52.13 -26.18 -54.32
CA LYS A 24 -52.17 -25.07 -55.29
C LYS A 24 -50.87 -24.29 -55.15
N ARG A 25 -50.25 -23.93 -56.27
CA ARG A 25 -48.98 -23.18 -56.32
C ARG A 25 -49.04 -21.88 -55.48
N SER A 26 -50.23 -21.29 -55.38
CA SER A 26 -50.54 -20.13 -54.52
C SER A 26 -50.39 -20.37 -53.00
N VAL A 27 -50.44 -21.61 -52.51
CA VAL A 27 -50.30 -21.97 -51.09
C VAL A 27 -48.89 -22.51 -50.79
N VAL A 28 -48.25 -23.17 -51.76
CA VAL A 28 -46.89 -23.71 -51.62
C VAL A 28 -45.87 -22.58 -51.43
N TYR A 29 -45.95 -21.51 -52.23
CA TYR A 29 -45.00 -20.40 -52.15
C TYR A 29 -45.00 -19.65 -50.82
N PRO A 30 -46.15 -19.21 -50.26
CA PRO A 30 -46.16 -18.55 -48.96
C PRO A 30 -45.72 -19.50 -47.82
N LEU A 31 -46.09 -20.79 -47.88
CA LEU A 31 -45.63 -21.78 -46.90
C LEU A 31 -44.10 -21.91 -46.90
N LEU A 32 -43.48 -21.98 -48.08
CA LEU A 32 -42.03 -22.08 -48.21
C LEU A 32 -41.32 -20.83 -47.67
N ILE A 33 -41.87 -19.65 -47.91
CA ILE A 33 -41.34 -18.39 -47.37
C ILE A 33 -41.40 -18.37 -45.83
N VAL A 34 -42.50 -18.83 -45.24
CA VAL A 34 -42.65 -18.90 -43.78
C VAL A 34 -41.66 -19.89 -43.17
N VAL A 35 -41.49 -21.07 -43.78
CA VAL A 35 -40.51 -22.06 -43.33
C VAL A 35 -39.09 -21.53 -43.46
N PHE A 36 -38.76 -20.85 -44.56
CA PHE A 36 -37.46 -20.22 -44.77
C PHE A 36 -37.18 -19.12 -43.74
N MET A 37 -38.17 -18.26 -43.46
CA MET A 37 -38.07 -17.22 -42.45
C MET A 37 -37.88 -17.81 -41.04
N GLY A 38 -38.61 -18.88 -40.69
CA GLY A 38 -38.43 -19.60 -39.44
C GLY A 38 -37.05 -20.24 -39.31
N PHE A 39 -36.51 -20.80 -40.40
CA PHE A 39 -35.16 -21.36 -40.43
C PHE A 39 -34.09 -20.29 -40.24
N CYS A 40 -34.22 -19.13 -40.90
CA CYS A 40 -33.32 -17.99 -40.69
C CYS A 40 -33.37 -17.48 -39.25
N ALA A 41 -34.56 -17.38 -38.65
CA ALA A 41 -34.71 -16.98 -37.25
C ALA A 41 -34.04 -17.98 -36.29
N PHE A 42 -34.21 -19.29 -36.53
CA PHE A 42 -33.58 -20.33 -35.72
C PHE A 42 -32.05 -20.28 -35.78
N ILE A 43 -31.47 -20.06 -36.96
CA ILE A 43 -30.03 -19.87 -37.11
C ILE A 43 -29.58 -18.62 -36.35
N ALA A 44 -30.30 -17.51 -36.46
CA ALA A 44 -29.95 -16.27 -35.78
C ALA A 44 -29.93 -16.44 -34.25
N THR A 45 -30.96 -17.07 -33.67
CA THR A 45 -31.02 -17.33 -32.23
C THR A 45 -29.92 -18.27 -31.77
N PHE A 46 -29.63 -19.34 -32.52
CA PHE A 46 -28.58 -20.30 -32.18
C PHE A 46 -27.17 -19.67 -32.19
N ASN A 47 -26.91 -18.74 -33.11
CA ASN A 47 -25.65 -18.00 -33.15
C ASN A 47 -25.51 -17.05 -31.94
N VAL A 48 -26.60 -16.39 -31.52
CA VAL A 48 -26.58 -15.51 -30.35
C VAL A 48 -26.37 -16.31 -29.06
N ASP A 49 -27.06 -17.44 -28.91
CA ASP A 49 -26.89 -18.32 -27.74
C ASP A 49 -25.48 -18.91 -27.66
N SER A 50 -24.90 -19.29 -28.80
CA SER A 50 -23.52 -19.77 -28.87
C SER A 50 -22.51 -18.69 -28.46
N GLN A 51 -22.70 -17.46 -28.91
CA GLN A 51 -21.86 -16.31 -28.51
C GLN A 51 -21.99 -15.99 -27.02
N ILE A 52 -23.21 -16.03 -26.48
CA ILE A 52 -23.45 -15.84 -25.03
C ILE A 52 -22.77 -16.95 -24.24
N SER A 53 -22.83 -18.20 -24.70
CA SER A 53 -22.19 -19.34 -24.05
C SER A 53 -20.67 -19.22 -24.04
N GLN A 54 -20.06 -18.84 -25.17
CA GLN A 54 -18.62 -18.58 -25.29
C GLN A 54 -18.17 -17.43 -24.38
N LEU A 55 -18.90 -16.32 -24.41
CA LEU A 55 -18.57 -15.17 -23.56
C LEU A 55 -18.69 -15.53 -22.07
N LYS A 56 -19.66 -16.36 -21.70
CA LYS A 56 -19.82 -16.87 -20.34
C LYS A 56 -18.71 -17.84 -19.93
N SER A 57 -18.22 -18.68 -20.85
CA SER A 57 -17.06 -19.54 -20.57
C SER A 57 -15.77 -18.73 -20.41
N ASP A 58 -15.59 -17.68 -21.21
CA ASP A 58 -14.41 -16.82 -21.13
C ASP A 58 -14.40 -16.00 -19.84
N ILE A 59 -15.55 -15.48 -19.41
CA ILE A 59 -15.71 -14.83 -18.10
C ILE A 59 -15.34 -15.82 -16.99
N ARG A 60 -15.84 -17.05 -17.05
CA ARG A 60 -15.58 -18.07 -16.04
C ARG A 60 -14.09 -18.47 -15.98
N HIS A 61 -13.44 -18.63 -17.13
CA HIS A 61 -12.00 -18.90 -17.20
C HIS A 61 -11.16 -17.73 -16.64
N THR A 62 -11.59 -16.50 -16.92
CA THR A 62 -10.93 -15.29 -16.40
C THR A 62 -11.09 -15.20 -14.88
N ASP A 63 -12.29 -15.45 -14.34
CA ASP A 63 -12.56 -15.46 -12.90
C ASP A 63 -11.77 -16.57 -12.17
N GLU A 64 -11.66 -17.76 -12.75
CA GLU A 64 -10.84 -18.84 -12.19
C GLU A 64 -9.35 -18.46 -12.17
N SER A 65 -8.87 -17.78 -13.21
CA SER A 65 -7.48 -17.28 -13.28
C SER A 65 -7.22 -16.19 -12.25
N ILE A 66 -8.19 -15.29 -12.02
CA ILE A 66 -8.12 -14.27 -10.97
C ILE A 66 -8.08 -14.92 -9.59
N LYS A 67 -8.96 -15.89 -9.32
CA LYS A 67 -8.99 -16.63 -8.03
C LYS A 67 -7.70 -17.38 -7.75
N LYS A 68 -7.06 -17.95 -8.77
CA LYS A 68 -5.76 -18.61 -8.64
C LYS A 68 -4.64 -17.63 -8.26
N ASN A 69 -4.75 -16.38 -8.70
CA ASN A 69 -3.72 -15.35 -8.50
C ASN A 69 -3.96 -14.47 -7.26
N MET A 70 -5.16 -14.47 -6.68
CA MET A 70 -5.46 -13.81 -5.40
C MET A 70 -4.58 -14.24 -4.23
N PRO A 71 -4.35 -15.55 -3.94
CA PRO A 71 -3.53 -15.94 -2.79
C PRO A 71 -2.07 -15.48 -2.91
N ILE A 72 -1.55 -15.41 -4.14
CA ILE A 72 -0.19 -14.92 -4.42
C ILE A 72 -0.09 -13.43 -4.12
N LYS A 73 -1.13 -12.63 -4.45
CA LYS A 73 -1.17 -11.20 -4.11
C LYS A 73 -1.20 -10.98 -2.60
N ASP A 74 -1.98 -11.77 -1.88
CA ASP A 74 -2.08 -11.67 -0.41
C ASP A 74 -0.76 -12.05 0.26
N GLU A 75 -0.08 -13.08 -0.24
CA GLU A 75 1.25 -13.47 0.25
C GLU A 75 2.30 -12.39 -0.01
N ILE A 76 2.30 -11.77 -1.20
CA ILE A 76 3.17 -10.62 -1.51
C ILE A 76 2.87 -9.43 -0.60
N ALA A 77 1.59 -9.15 -0.32
CA ALA A 77 1.20 -8.07 0.57
C ALA A 77 1.72 -8.31 2.00
N LYS A 78 1.56 -9.53 2.54
CA LYS A 78 2.08 -9.91 3.86
C LYS A 78 3.60 -9.81 3.94
N ILE A 79 4.31 -10.25 2.91
CA ILE A 79 5.78 -10.15 2.86
C ILE A 79 6.21 -8.69 2.83
N LYS A 80 5.51 -7.83 2.09
CA LYS A 80 5.80 -6.39 2.02
C LYS A 80 5.57 -5.71 3.37
N GLU A 81 4.47 -6.01 4.04
CA GLU A 81 4.15 -5.48 5.38
C GLU A 81 5.20 -5.90 6.42
N ASN A 82 5.60 -7.17 6.41
CA ASN A 82 6.65 -7.68 7.28
C ASN A 82 8.00 -7.00 7.02
N ARG A 83 8.37 -6.79 5.75
CA ARG A 83 9.60 -6.06 5.39
C ARG A 83 9.57 -4.62 5.90
N GLN A 84 8.48 -3.91 5.68
CA GLN A 84 8.33 -2.53 6.14
C GLN A 84 8.44 -2.41 7.67
N THR A 85 7.92 -3.39 8.40
CA THR A 85 8.03 -3.44 9.86
C THR A 85 9.46 -3.72 10.34
N VAL A 86 10.23 -4.50 9.60
CA VAL A 86 11.64 -4.76 9.92
C VAL A 86 12.51 -3.56 9.56
N GLU A 87 12.28 -2.95 8.39
CA GLU A 87 13.00 -1.76 7.95
C GLU A 87 12.77 -0.58 8.91
N SER A 88 11.55 -0.37 9.38
CA SER A 88 11.26 0.70 10.36
C SER A 88 11.97 0.47 11.70
N LYS A 89 12.10 -0.79 12.13
CA LYS A 89 12.88 -1.15 13.33
C LYS A 89 14.37 -0.89 13.13
N ILE A 90 14.93 -1.25 11.98
CA ILE A 90 16.34 -0.99 11.64
C ILE A 90 16.60 0.51 11.63
N ALA A 91 15.76 1.30 10.94
CA ALA A 91 15.91 2.74 10.88
C ALA A 91 15.82 3.42 12.26
N ALA A 92 14.95 2.93 13.15
CA ALA A 92 14.88 3.41 14.52
C ALA A 92 16.16 3.10 15.31
N LEU A 93 16.74 1.91 15.13
CA LEU A 93 18.00 1.52 15.76
C LEU A 93 19.18 2.37 15.27
N GLU A 94 19.32 2.54 13.95
CA GLU A 94 20.39 3.37 13.36
C GLU A 94 20.33 4.81 13.86
N LYS A 95 19.12 5.38 13.98
CA LYS A 95 18.93 6.72 14.55
C LYS A 95 19.40 6.78 16.00
N ILE A 96 19.02 5.80 16.83
CA ILE A 96 19.43 5.75 18.24
C ILE A 96 20.96 5.62 18.37
N ASP A 97 21.62 4.83 17.52
CA ASP A 97 23.07 4.63 17.57
C ASP A 97 23.85 5.92 17.19
N ILE A 98 23.39 6.65 16.17
CA ILE A 98 23.96 7.96 15.80
C ILE A 98 23.75 8.97 16.94
N ASP A 99 22.54 9.04 17.49
CA ASP A 99 22.19 9.96 18.58
C ASP A 99 23.03 9.67 19.84
N ARG A 100 23.30 8.39 20.17
CA ARG A 100 24.15 8.01 21.31
C ARG A 100 25.60 8.50 21.18
N ALA A 101 26.20 8.33 20.01
CA ALA A 101 27.59 8.72 19.79
C ALA A 101 27.76 10.25 19.85
N GLU A 102 26.79 11.00 19.33
CA GLU A 102 26.75 12.46 19.43
C GLU A 102 26.57 12.93 20.88
N TRP A 103 25.64 12.32 21.62
CA TRP A 103 25.39 12.64 23.02
C TRP A 103 26.63 12.45 23.91
N VAL A 104 27.37 11.37 23.72
CA VAL A 104 28.62 11.12 24.47
C VAL A 104 29.65 12.22 24.23
N ARG A 105 29.82 12.67 22.98
CA ARG A 105 30.75 13.77 22.64
C ARG A 105 30.28 15.10 23.24
N LEU A 106 28.98 15.40 23.19
CA LEU A 106 28.43 16.62 23.79
C LEU A 106 28.63 16.62 25.31
N MET A 107 28.38 15.48 25.97
CA MET A 107 28.59 15.34 27.40
C MET A 107 30.07 15.49 27.77
N GLU A 108 30.99 14.92 26.99
CA GLU A 108 32.43 15.09 27.17
C GLU A 108 32.84 16.57 27.12
N VAL A 109 32.33 17.32 26.14
CA VAL A 109 32.59 18.76 26.01
C VAL A 109 32.03 19.54 27.21
N ILE A 110 30.82 19.23 27.66
CA ILE A 110 30.22 19.90 28.82
C ILE A 110 31.02 19.62 30.09
N CYS A 111 31.35 18.36 30.36
CA CYS A 111 32.14 17.97 31.52
C CYS A 111 33.52 18.63 31.52
N HIS A 112 34.16 18.76 30.37
CA HIS A 112 35.47 19.40 30.26
C HIS A 112 35.42 20.93 30.45
N LYS A 113 34.27 21.56 30.18
CA LYS A 113 34.08 23.03 30.30
C LYS A 113 33.38 23.45 31.58
N MET A 114 33.07 22.51 32.49
CA MET A 114 32.44 22.86 33.76
C MET A 114 33.44 23.56 34.72
N PRO A 115 33.09 24.74 35.25
CA PRO A 115 33.89 25.43 36.26
C PRO A 115 33.76 24.76 37.64
N GLU A 116 34.72 25.04 38.53
CA GLU A 116 34.72 24.52 39.90
C GLU A 116 33.45 24.96 40.64
N PHE A 117 32.91 24.11 41.53
CA PHE A 117 31.69 24.37 42.32
C PHE A 117 30.38 24.55 41.54
N THR A 118 30.33 24.05 40.30
CA THR A 118 29.11 23.92 39.50
C THR A 118 28.78 22.44 39.30
N TRP A 119 27.51 22.07 39.41
CA TRP A 119 27.04 20.71 39.10
C TRP A 119 25.82 20.73 38.19
N LEU A 120 25.73 19.74 37.30
CA LEU A 120 24.54 19.48 36.48
C LEU A 120 23.45 18.81 37.31
N VAL A 121 22.22 19.22 37.07
CA VAL A 121 21.00 18.60 37.59
C VAL A 121 20.26 17.87 36.49
N SER A 122 20.09 18.51 35.33
CA SER A 122 19.41 17.93 34.16
C SER A 122 20.08 18.38 32.87
N CYS A 123 20.03 17.51 31.86
CA CYS A 123 20.52 17.80 30.52
C CYS A 123 19.57 17.15 29.52
N GLU A 124 18.83 17.96 28.77
CA GLU A 124 17.84 17.52 27.79
C GLU A 124 18.15 18.09 26.41
N GLN A 125 18.25 17.23 25.40
CA GLN A 125 18.32 17.66 24.01
C GLN A 125 16.95 17.57 23.37
N LYS A 126 16.47 18.70 22.85
CA LYS A 126 15.27 18.81 22.00
C LYS A 126 15.72 19.26 20.62
N ASP A 127 15.82 18.31 19.71
CA ASP A 127 16.28 18.49 18.33
C ASP A 127 17.65 19.19 18.27
N SER A 128 17.67 20.49 17.95
CA SER A 128 18.87 21.32 17.79
C SER A 128 19.16 22.23 18.99
N VAL A 129 18.36 22.13 20.06
CA VAL A 129 18.53 22.92 21.29
C VAL A 129 18.81 21.98 22.46
N LEU A 130 19.92 22.23 23.15
CA LEU A 130 20.32 21.55 24.36
C LEU A 130 19.98 22.43 25.57
N VAL A 131 19.13 21.93 26.45
CA VAL A 131 18.77 22.59 27.71
C VAL A 131 19.57 21.95 28.83
N VAL A 132 20.40 22.75 29.47
CA VAL A 132 21.26 22.35 30.60
C VAL A 132 20.76 23.06 31.84
N GLU A 133 20.43 22.27 32.86
CA GLU A 133 20.08 22.77 34.18
C GLU A 133 21.18 22.39 35.16
N GLY A 134 21.64 23.36 35.93
CA GLY A 134 22.67 23.16 36.92
C GLY A 134 22.48 24.06 38.13
N ARG A 135 23.30 23.82 39.14
CA ARG A 135 23.41 24.72 40.29
C ARG A 135 24.86 25.11 40.50
N THR A 136 25.04 26.32 40.99
CA THR A 136 26.34 26.92 41.30
C THR A 136 26.24 27.76 42.56
N PHE A 137 27.38 28.04 43.19
CA PHE A 137 27.49 28.97 44.32
C PHE A 137 27.70 30.42 43.90
N SER A 138 28.08 30.69 42.64
CA SER A 138 28.42 32.05 42.19
C SER A 138 28.01 32.31 40.75
N LEU A 139 27.40 33.47 40.51
CA LEU A 139 27.03 33.92 39.16
C LEU A 139 28.24 34.05 38.23
N GLN A 140 29.42 34.34 38.77
CA GLN A 140 30.68 34.40 38.02
C GLN A 140 30.94 33.08 37.26
N GLN A 141 30.66 31.95 37.92
CA GLN A 141 30.87 30.62 37.33
C GLN A 141 29.87 30.32 36.22
N VAL A 142 28.65 30.85 36.29
CA VAL A 142 27.67 30.75 35.20
C VAL A 142 28.20 31.47 33.96
N ALA A 143 28.77 32.67 34.13
CA ALA A 143 29.35 33.42 33.02
C ALA A 143 30.57 32.72 32.40
N ASP A 144 31.43 32.12 33.23
CA ASP A 144 32.57 31.33 32.78
C ASP A 144 32.12 30.08 32.01
N LEU A 145 31.08 29.39 32.49
CA LEU A 145 30.46 28.26 31.79
C LEU A 145 29.87 28.69 30.45
N MET A 146 29.12 29.80 30.40
CA MET A 146 28.55 30.32 29.14
C MET A 146 29.63 30.67 28.12
N THR A 147 30.75 31.24 28.56
CA THR A 147 31.90 31.58 27.71
C THR A 147 32.66 30.33 27.27
N GLY A 148 32.80 29.35 28.15
CA GLY A 148 33.43 28.06 27.85
C GLY A 148 32.66 27.23 26.82
N LEU A 149 31.32 27.27 26.89
CA LEU A 149 30.43 26.60 25.96
C LEU A 149 30.33 27.34 24.61
N SER A 150 30.32 28.68 24.59
CA SER A 150 30.26 29.45 23.34
C SER A 150 31.53 29.34 22.48
N GLY A 151 32.68 29.02 23.08
CA GLY A 151 33.93 28.77 22.37
C GLY A 151 34.08 27.34 21.81
N GLY A 152 33.11 26.45 22.05
CA GLY A 152 33.17 25.06 21.61
C GLY A 152 32.80 24.86 20.13
N PRO A 153 33.44 23.95 19.39
CA PRO A 153 33.16 23.73 17.96
C PRO A 153 31.75 23.18 17.66
N SER A 154 31.05 22.66 18.69
CA SER A 154 29.73 22.03 18.56
C SER A 154 28.55 22.95 18.93
N ILE A 155 28.80 24.12 19.52
CA ILE A 155 27.77 25.03 20.07
C ILE A 155 27.84 26.36 19.33
N LYS A 156 26.71 26.84 18.78
CA LYS A 156 26.63 28.12 18.03
C LYS A 156 26.26 29.30 18.90
N SER A 157 25.35 29.10 19.85
CA SER A 157 24.84 30.16 20.71
C SER A 157 24.46 29.57 22.06
N VAL A 158 24.69 30.36 23.11
CA VAL A 158 24.36 30.02 24.49
C VAL A 158 23.47 31.13 25.03
N GLU A 159 22.25 30.79 25.41
CA GLU A 159 21.26 31.72 25.95
C GLU A 159 20.93 31.28 27.38
N LEU A 160 20.87 32.22 28.31
CA LEU A 160 20.45 31.98 29.69
C LEU A 160 18.94 32.20 29.78
N SER A 161 18.17 31.19 30.16
CA SER A 161 16.71 31.28 30.23
C SER A 161 16.19 31.71 31.61
N GLY A 162 16.95 31.45 32.69
CA GLY A 162 16.55 31.86 34.03
C GLY A 162 17.59 31.51 35.08
N ILE A 163 17.61 32.30 36.16
CA ILE A 163 18.35 32.02 37.40
C ILE A 163 17.37 32.13 38.56
N GLU A 164 17.33 31.10 39.39
CA GLU A 164 16.55 31.06 40.62
C GLU A 164 17.48 30.88 41.82
N GLU A 165 17.35 31.72 42.84
CA GLU A 165 18.07 31.54 44.09
C GLU A 165 17.31 30.57 44.98
N LYS A 166 17.99 29.52 45.46
CA LYS A 166 17.40 28.56 46.40
C LYS A 166 17.99 28.76 47.79
N ASP A 167 17.15 29.28 48.69
CA ASP A 167 17.51 29.67 50.07
C ASP A 167 18.07 28.51 50.93
N GLU A 168 17.75 27.27 50.58
CA GLU A 168 18.11 26.09 51.37
C GLU A 168 19.63 25.83 51.43
N ALA A 169 20.42 26.32 50.47
CA ALA A 169 21.86 26.07 50.41
C ALA A 169 22.72 27.26 49.92
N LYS A 170 22.15 28.46 49.75
CA LYS A 170 22.82 29.60 49.07
C LYS A 170 23.39 29.20 47.70
N THR A 171 22.58 28.49 46.92
CA THR A 171 22.96 28.05 45.57
C THR A 171 22.01 28.66 44.55
N PHE A 172 22.55 29.09 43.42
CA PHE A 172 21.78 29.56 42.28
C PHE A 172 21.51 28.38 41.34
N SER A 173 20.25 28.12 41.06
CA SER A 173 19.83 27.23 39.98
C SER A 173 19.84 28.03 38.68
N PHE A 174 20.46 27.51 37.63
CA PHE A 174 20.50 28.15 36.32
C PHE A 174 20.00 27.19 35.25
N THR A 175 19.36 27.75 34.23
CA THR A 175 18.98 27.03 33.02
C THR A 175 19.61 27.72 31.81
N ILE A 176 20.41 26.97 31.06
CA ILE A 176 21.10 27.43 29.85
C ILE A 176 20.56 26.66 28.66
N SER A 177 20.17 27.39 27.61
CA SER A 177 19.77 26.86 26.31
C SER A 177 20.90 27.06 25.30
N CYS A 178 21.48 25.97 24.81
CA CYS A 178 22.52 25.98 23.79
C CYS A 178 21.94 25.58 22.43
N LYS A 179 22.17 26.37 21.39
CA LYS A 179 21.87 25.99 20.00
C LYS A 179 23.05 25.20 19.44
N LEU A 180 22.83 23.94 19.10
CA LEU A 180 23.86 23.06 18.55
C LEU A 180 24.09 23.35 17.06
N ASN A 181 25.33 23.25 16.60
CA ASN A 181 25.60 23.19 15.18
C ASN A 181 25.19 21.79 14.70
N SER A 182 24.10 21.68 13.94
CA SER A 182 23.76 20.44 13.25
C SER A 182 24.84 20.15 12.20
N ASN A 183 25.96 19.57 12.63
CA ASN A 183 26.91 18.89 11.77
C ASN A 183 26.82 17.37 11.99
N GLY A 184 25.60 16.91 12.19
CA GLY A 184 25.22 15.52 12.43
C GLY A 184 23.86 15.16 11.85
N ALA A 185 23.26 16.02 11.02
CA ALA A 185 22.13 15.58 10.21
C ALA A 185 22.64 14.44 9.29
N PRO A 186 22.07 13.22 9.36
CA PRO A 186 22.43 12.19 8.43
C PRO A 186 22.09 12.72 7.04
N GLN A 187 23.11 12.88 6.19
CA GLN A 187 22.90 12.84 4.76
C GLN A 187 22.28 11.48 4.47
N GLY A 188 20.95 11.45 4.43
CA GLY A 188 20.19 10.35 3.85
C GLY A 188 20.72 10.17 2.44
N GLY A 189 21.59 9.18 2.28
CA GLY A 189 22.14 8.77 1.00
C GLY A 189 21.00 8.38 0.09
N LYS A 190 20.56 9.31 -0.76
CA LYS A 190 19.94 8.98 -2.03
C LYS A 190 21.07 8.65 -3.01
N LYS A 191 21.36 7.36 -3.15
CA LYS A 191 21.78 6.77 -4.41
C LYS A 191 20.94 5.54 -4.64
#